data_AF-A0A4W5R8C1-F1
#
_entry.id   AF-A0A4W5R8C1-F1
#
_cell.length_a   1.000
_cell.length_b   1.000
_cell.length_c   1.000
_cell.angle_alpha   90.00
_cell.angle_beta   90.00
_cell.angle_gamma   90.00
#
_symmetry.space_group_name_H-M   'P 1'
#
loop_
_entity.id
_entity.type
_entity.pdbx_description
1 polymer ?
#
loop_
_entity_poly.entity_id
_entity_poly.type
_entity_poly.pdbx_seq_one_letter_code
_entity_poly.pdbx_strand_id
1 'polypeptide(L)'
;LCNSNALFHCDQVQYTLVPVIGWQDLGTAFLEHKEQFHYFVLINCGANVDLLETLQPEEDSIFFICDTHRPMDVVNVYNDTQVKRMIKQDDYLGVPSYDDVLRDEDDEEEGGEDSGNESVGGSVCYTSICNSSYTSCNFKLWSMHGQKKLQEFLADMGLTLKQVKQKFNSMDMSIKENLREVIEESSNKYGMKDIRIQTFGVHFGFKNRFLANDVVHAAVALLENTEKVESPGDNFIKALGCLSRYSHMCIHTHTHKYKTNTSGCHIIKDVPLGSFASLLLMSAYACSKTRNKHCKLLPLVIAAPMDVEKGTVIVLGIPPESETSDKKNFLGCAFEKAAESTSSRTLHNHFDTSIIELKMDRTKFLDALITLLS
;
A
#
# COMPACT_ATOMS: atom_id res chain seq x y z
N LEU A 1 -5.53 -3.80 -16.74
CA LEU A 1 -4.35 -4.71 -16.77
C LEU A 1 -4.80 -6.14 -17.11
N CYS A 2 -4.59 -7.19 -16.30
CA CYS A 2 -4.75 -8.60 -16.75
C CYS A 2 -6.02 -8.91 -17.59
N ASN A 3 -7.19 -8.47 -17.13
CA ASN A 3 -8.46 -8.67 -17.86
C ASN A 3 -8.50 -7.84 -19.16
N SER A 4 -8.01 -6.60 -19.14
CA SER A 4 -7.88 -5.70 -20.30
C SER A 4 -6.99 -6.33 -21.38
N ASN A 5 -5.80 -6.81 -21.00
CA ASN A 5 -4.86 -7.47 -21.90
C ASN A 5 -5.46 -8.75 -22.51
N ALA A 6 -6.24 -9.50 -21.74
CA ALA A 6 -6.94 -10.69 -22.24
C ALA A 6 -8.05 -10.33 -23.25
N LEU A 7 -8.84 -9.30 -22.98
CA LEU A 7 -9.88 -8.80 -23.90
C LEU A 7 -9.26 -8.28 -25.21
N PHE A 8 -8.26 -7.39 -25.13
CA PHE A 8 -7.56 -6.88 -26.31
C PHE A 8 -6.92 -8.00 -27.14
N HIS A 9 -6.43 -9.07 -26.51
CA HIS A 9 -5.92 -10.24 -27.22
C HIS A 9 -7.03 -11.08 -27.89
N CYS A 10 -8.21 -11.21 -27.26
CA CYS A 10 -9.36 -11.87 -27.88
C CYS A 10 -9.90 -11.09 -29.09
N ASP A 11 -9.99 -9.77 -28.97
CA ASP A 11 -10.54 -8.87 -30.00
C ASP A 11 -9.49 -8.41 -31.03
N GLN A 12 -8.26 -8.94 -30.93
CA GLN A 12 -7.11 -8.64 -31.80
C GLN A 12 -6.71 -7.15 -31.86
N VAL A 13 -7.04 -6.39 -30.82
CA VAL A 13 -6.67 -4.99 -30.66
C VAL A 13 -5.15 -4.87 -30.49
N GLN A 14 -4.52 -4.05 -31.34
CA GLN A 14 -3.12 -3.69 -31.19
C GLN A 14 -2.97 -2.64 -30.07
N TYR A 15 -2.08 -2.91 -29.11
CA TYR A 15 -1.81 -2.01 -27.99
C TYR A 15 -0.34 -2.12 -27.55
N THR A 16 0.19 -1.02 -27.02
CA THR A 16 1.49 -0.99 -26.33
C THR A 16 1.23 -0.92 -24.82
N LEU A 17 1.98 -1.70 -24.03
CA LEU A 17 1.93 -1.63 -22.57
C LEU A 17 3.19 -0.93 -22.05
N VAL A 18 3.03 0.28 -21.50
CA VAL A 18 4.12 1.04 -20.89
C VAL A 18 3.95 1.06 -19.37
N PRO A 19 4.84 0.43 -18.59
CA PRO A 19 4.89 0.60 -17.14
C PRO A 19 5.43 1.98 -16.78
N VAL A 20 4.79 2.68 -15.84
CA VAL A 20 5.22 3.98 -15.31
C VAL A 20 5.25 3.92 -13.77
N ILE A 21 6.25 4.55 -13.14
CA ILE A 21 6.42 4.59 -11.69
C ILE A 21 5.84 5.90 -11.12
N GLY A 22 5.89 6.98 -11.90
CA GLY A 22 5.43 8.31 -11.51
C GLY A 22 5.14 9.24 -12.69
N TRP A 23 4.85 10.50 -12.39
CA TRP A 23 4.47 11.53 -13.36
C TRP A 23 5.57 11.85 -14.38
N GLN A 24 6.86 11.82 -13.98
CA GLN A 24 7.97 12.05 -14.92
C GLN A 24 8.07 10.93 -15.97
N ASP A 25 7.86 9.68 -15.57
CA ASP A 25 7.82 8.55 -16.50
C ASP A 25 6.61 8.66 -17.44
N LEU A 26 5.44 9.03 -16.91
CA LEU A 26 4.22 9.20 -17.70
C LEU A 26 4.35 10.31 -18.75
N GLY A 27 4.89 11.47 -18.37
CA GLY A 27 5.14 12.58 -19.30
C GLY A 27 6.16 12.22 -20.37
N THR A 28 7.25 11.52 -20.00
CA THR A 28 8.27 11.04 -20.95
C THR A 28 7.67 10.03 -21.92
N ALA A 29 6.97 9.01 -21.42
CA ALA A 29 6.30 8.00 -22.22
C ALA A 29 5.24 8.61 -23.16
N PHE A 30 4.48 9.60 -22.70
CA PHE A 30 3.52 10.30 -23.55
C PHE A 30 4.22 11.04 -24.70
N LEU A 31 5.28 11.80 -24.42
CA LEU A 31 6.05 12.51 -25.44
C LEU A 31 6.68 11.58 -26.49
N GLU A 32 7.11 10.38 -26.10
CA GLU A 32 7.64 9.36 -27.03
C GLU A 32 6.58 8.74 -27.95
N HIS A 33 5.31 8.71 -27.53
CA HIS A 33 4.24 7.94 -28.19
C HIS A 33 3.11 8.79 -28.80
N LYS A 34 3.01 10.08 -28.48
CA LYS A 34 1.88 10.94 -28.93
C LYS A 34 1.74 11.09 -30.44
N GLU A 35 2.84 11.04 -31.20
CA GLU A 35 2.80 11.08 -32.67
C GLU A 35 2.34 9.75 -33.31
N GLN A 36 2.17 8.69 -32.51
CA GLN A 36 1.87 7.33 -32.97
C GLN A 36 0.50 6.81 -32.50
N PHE A 37 -0.07 7.41 -31.45
CA PHE A 37 -1.31 6.95 -30.79
C PHE A 37 -2.21 8.13 -30.43
N HIS A 38 -3.47 8.09 -30.89
CA HIS A 38 -4.51 9.05 -30.48
C HIS A 38 -5.37 8.54 -29.31
N TYR A 39 -5.14 7.30 -28.83
CA TYR A 39 -5.95 6.65 -27.81
C TYR A 39 -5.07 6.14 -26.66
N PHE A 40 -5.26 6.72 -25.47
CA PHE A 40 -4.51 6.41 -24.26
C PHE A 40 -5.42 5.76 -23.22
N VAL A 41 -4.93 4.74 -22.51
CA VAL A 41 -5.67 4.04 -21.45
C VAL A 41 -4.83 4.06 -20.17
N LEU A 42 -5.18 4.97 -19.25
CA LEU A 42 -4.51 5.13 -17.97
C LEU A 42 -5.21 4.25 -16.93
N ILE A 43 -4.41 3.57 -16.10
CA ILE A 43 -4.91 2.63 -15.09
C ILE A 43 -4.17 2.89 -13.78
N ASN A 44 -4.91 3.21 -12.72
CA ASN A 44 -4.38 3.66 -11.43
C ASN A 44 -3.50 4.94 -11.50
N CYS A 45 -3.72 5.79 -12.51
CA CYS A 45 -3.12 7.12 -12.60
C CYS A 45 -3.99 8.06 -13.45
N GLY A 46 -3.73 9.37 -13.33
CA GLY A 46 -4.27 10.41 -14.21
C GLY A 46 -5.59 11.05 -13.78
N ALA A 47 -6.28 10.57 -12.73
CA ALA A 47 -7.56 11.16 -12.33
C ALA A 47 -7.44 12.43 -11.48
N ASN A 48 -6.34 12.60 -10.74
CA ASN A 48 -6.19 13.55 -9.62
C ASN A 48 -5.39 14.83 -9.94
N VAL A 49 -5.10 15.10 -11.21
CA VAL A 49 -4.48 16.34 -11.73
C VAL A 49 -5.16 16.70 -13.06
N ASP A 50 -5.17 17.98 -13.48
CA ASP A 50 -5.60 18.32 -14.84
C ASP A 50 -4.66 17.62 -15.84
N LEU A 51 -5.20 16.61 -16.54
CA LEU A 51 -4.43 15.78 -17.46
C LEU A 51 -4.07 16.51 -18.76
N LEU A 52 -4.86 17.52 -19.14
CA LEU A 52 -4.71 18.29 -20.37
C LEU A 52 -3.68 19.41 -20.20
N GLU A 53 -3.69 20.10 -19.05
CA GLU A 53 -2.60 21.01 -18.67
C GLU A 53 -1.27 20.26 -18.50
N THR A 54 -1.29 19.10 -17.84
CA THR A 54 -0.09 18.31 -17.52
C THR A 54 0.57 17.70 -18.76
N LEU A 55 -0.19 17.12 -19.69
CA LEU A 55 0.37 16.41 -20.86
C LEU A 55 0.41 17.25 -22.14
N GLN A 56 -0.36 18.34 -22.23
CA GLN A 56 -0.50 19.19 -23.42
C GLN A 56 -0.72 18.38 -24.72
N PRO A 57 -1.80 17.58 -24.79
CA PRO A 57 -2.08 16.70 -25.92
C PRO A 57 -2.63 17.47 -27.14
N GLU A 58 -2.69 16.79 -28.29
CA GLU A 58 -3.39 17.29 -29.48
C GLU A 58 -4.92 17.12 -29.32
N GLU A 59 -5.72 17.96 -29.97
CA GLU A 59 -7.19 18.04 -29.76
C GLU A 59 -7.94 16.73 -30.07
N ASP A 60 -7.36 15.85 -30.91
CA ASP A 60 -7.94 14.56 -31.27
C ASP A 60 -7.57 13.40 -30.33
N SER A 61 -6.66 13.64 -29.38
CA SER A 61 -6.18 12.62 -28.43
C SER A 61 -7.22 12.36 -27.34
N ILE A 62 -7.54 11.08 -27.13
CA ILE A 62 -8.59 10.61 -26.21
C ILE A 62 -7.97 9.77 -25.09
N PHE A 63 -8.34 10.10 -23.85
CA PHE A 63 -7.81 9.50 -22.62
C PHE A 63 -8.89 8.74 -21.85
N PHE A 64 -8.77 7.41 -21.80
CA PHE A 64 -9.60 6.57 -20.95
C PHE A 64 -8.96 6.41 -19.56
N ILE A 65 -9.60 6.96 -18.52
CA ILE A 65 -9.06 6.95 -17.15
C ILE A 65 -9.79 5.88 -16.32
N CYS A 66 -9.04 4.87 -15.89
CA CYS A 66 -9.48 3.78 -15.02
C CYS A 66 -8.70 3.84 -13.69
N ASP A 67 -8.99 4.87 -12.87
CA ASP A 67 -8.21 5.21 -11.68
C ASP A 67 -9.04 5.23 -10.38
N THR A 68 -8.40 4.80 -9.31
CA THR A 68 -8.95 4.72 -7.94
C THR A 68 -8.57 5.89 -7.06
N HIS A 69 -7.59 6.74 -7.45
CA HIS A 69 -7.25 7.94 -6.67
C HIS A 69 -8.43 8.91 -6.58
N ARG A 70 -8.59 9.56 -5.42
CA ARG A 70 -9.65 10.54 -5.13
C ARG A 70 -9.06 11.66 -4.24
N PRO A 71 -9.53 12.92 -4.34
CA PRO A 71 -10.55 13.41 -5.28
C PRO A 71 -10.11 13.29 -6.74
N MET A 72 -11.08 13.33 -7.66
CA MET A 72 -10.77 13.54 -9.07
C MET A 72 -10.60 15.04 -9.30
N ASP A 73 -9.70 15.40 -10.22
CA ASP A 73 -9.64 16.77 -10.72
C ASP A 73 -10.96 17.16 -11.42
N VAL A 74 -11.33 18.43 -11.28
CA VAL A 74 -12.61 18.98 -11.72
C VAL A 74 -12.64 19.14 -13.24
N VAL A 75 -11.51 19.46 -13.89
CA VAL A 75 -11.42 19.56 -15.35
C VAL A 75 -11.56 18.17 -15.97
N ASN A 76 -10.93 17.14 -15.40
CA ASN A 76 -11.12 15.74 -15.81
C ASN A 76 -12.58 15.25 -15.65
N VAL A 77 -13.36 15.83 -14.75
CA VAL A 77 -14.77 15.47 -14.50
C VAL A 77 -15.74 16.17 -15.45
N TYR A 78 -15.48 17.42 -15.82
CA TYR A 78 -16.34 18.16 -16.77
C TYR A 78 -15.87 18.10 -18.23
N ASN A 79 -14.62 17.68 -18.50
CA ASN A 79 -14.19 17.36 -19.86
C ASN A 79 -14.81 16.03 -20.33
N ASP A 80 -15.77 16.12 -21.24
CA ASP A 80 -16.37 14.98 -21.94
C ASP A 80 -15.90 14.88 -23.40
N THR A 81 -14.99 15.73 -23.86
CA THR A 81 -14.45 15.71 -25.24
C THR A 81 -13.32 14.69 -25.37
N GLN A 82 -12.22 14.90 -24.65
CA GLN A 82 -10.99 14.11 -24.70
C GLN A 82 -10.91 13.10 -23.55
N VAL A 83 -11.34 13.48 -22.34
CA VAL A 83 -11.29 12.61 -21.16
C VAL A 83 -12.54 11.71 -21.12
N LYS A 84 -12.33 10.42 -20.82
CA LYS A 84 -13.38 9.38 -20.74
C LYS A 84 -13.21 8.57 -19.45
N ARG A 85 -14.06 8.84 -18.46
CA ARG A 85 -13.96 8.25 -17.11
C ARG A 85 -14.56 6.84 -17.06
N MET A 86 -13.74 5.81 -16.83
CA MET A 86 -14.17 4.41 -16.71
C MET A 86 -14.49 4.02 -15.26
N ILE A 87 -15.42 4.76 -14.64
CA ILE A 87 -15.75 4.70 -13.21
C ILE A 87 -17.23 4.32 -13.03
N LYS A 88 -17.59 3.69 -11.90
CA LYS A 88 -18.99 3.32 -11.63
C LYS A 88 -19.82 4.55 -11.31
N GLN A 89 -21.10 4.54 -11.70
CA GLN A 89 -22.03 5.64 -11.45
C GLN A 89 -22.27 5.90 -9.95
N ASP A 90 -22.06 4.90 -9.09
CA ASP A 90 -22.20 5.02 -7.63
C ASP A 90 -21.05 5.82 -6.98
N ASP A 91 -19.88 5.92 -7.63
CA ASP A 91 -18.68 6.59 -7.10
C ASP A 91 -18.72 8.13 -7.24
N TYR A 92 -19.80 8.70 -7.79
CA TYR A 92 -19.98 10.14 -8.03
C TYR A 92 -20.43 10.94 -6.79
N LEU A 93 -20.71 10.26 -5.66
CA LEU A 93 -21.18 10.86 -4.41
C LEU A 93 -20.08 11.68 -3.73
N GLY A 94 -20.02 12.98 -4.02
CA GLY A 94 -19.12 13.93 -3.37
C GLY A 94 -18.41 14.94 -4.29
N VAL A 95 -18.71 14.95 -5.60
CA VAL A 95 -18.26 16.02 -6.49
C VAL A 95 -19.12 17.28 -6.22
N PRO A 96 -18.55 18.45 -5.88
CA PRO A 96 -19.30 19.70 -5.74
C PRO A 96 -19.91 20.14 -7.09
N SER A 97 -20.94 20.99 -7.08
CA SER A 97 -21.34 21.63 -8.34
C SER A 97 -20.29 22.67 -8.76
N TYR A 98 -20.25 23.01 -10.04
CA TYR A 98 -19.29 23.97 -10.59
C TYR A 98 -19.33 25.35 -9.88
N ASP A 99 -20.50 25.74 -9.36
CA ASP A 99 -20.70 27.01 -8.65
C ASP A 99 -20.25 26.97 -7.17
N ASP A 100 -20.02 25.77 -6.60
CA ASP A 100 -19.66 25.58 -5.18
C ASP A 100 -18.14 25.58 -4.91
N VAL A 101 -17.30 25.45 -5.93
CA VAL A 101 -15.83 25.28 -5.80
C VAL A 101 -15.09 26.60 -5.47
N LEU A 102 -15.80 27.73 -5.37
CA LEU A 102 -15.22 29.06 -5.20
C LEU A 102 -15.69 29.79 -3.93
N ARG A 103 -15.38 29.22 -2.75
CA ARG A 103 -15.34 29.88 -1.40
C ARG A 103 -14.68 28.99 -0.34
N ASP A 104 -14.14 29.60 0.72
CA ASP A 104 -13.24 29.00 1.73
C ASP A 104 -13.85 28.83 3.16
N GLU A 105 -13.08 28.18 4.08
CA GLU A 105 -13.21 28.06 5.59
C GLU A 105 -14.21 26.99 6.19
N ASP A 106 -14.03 26.17 7.28
CA ASP A 106 -12.91 25.67 8.19
C ASP A 106 -13.33 24.50 9.24
N ASP A 107 -12.49 24.06 10.26
CA ASP A 107 -12.60 23.09 11.49
C ASP A 107 -12.42 21.49 11.37
N GLU A 108 -12.19 20.48 12.31
CA GLU A 108 -11.95 20.07 13.79
C GLU A 108 -11.43 18.53 13.86
N GLU A 109 -11.04 17.61 14.84
CA GLU A 109 -10.54 17.27 16.27
C GLU A 109 -9.95 15.75 16.26
N GLU A 110 -9.41 14.87 17.19
CA GLU A 110 -9.03 14.59 18.65
C GLU A 110 -7.79 13.58 18.82
N GLY A 111 -7.83 12.40 19.54
CA GLY A 111 -6.67 11.46 19.80
C GLY A 111 -6.95 10.00 20.38
N GLY A 112 -6.06 9.10 20.90
CA GLY A 112 -4.63 8.80 20.70
C GLY A 112 -3.65 7.88 21.59
N GLU A 113 -2.32 8.16 21.81
CA GLU A 113 -1.02 7.29 21.84
C GLU A 113 -0.65 6.16 22.91
N ASP A 114 0.65 5.75 23.15
CA ASP A 114 1.32 4.67 24.02
C ASP A 114 1.41 3.13 23.63
N SER A 115 2.54 2.37 23.54
CA SER A 115 4.04 2.53 23.46
C SER A 115 4.76 1.15 23.17
N GLY A 116 6.11 1.02 23.38
CA GLY A 116 7.06 -0.06 22.93
C GLY A 116 7.36 -1.28 23.87
N ASN A 117 8.38 -2.16 23.71
CA ASN A 117 9.44 -2.39 22.66
C ASN A 117 10.01 -3.88 22.60
N GLU A 118 10.58 -4.35 21.46
CA GLU A 118 11.61 -5.45 21.19
C GLU A 118 11.39 -7.01 20.89
N SER A 119 11.15 -7.38 19.62
CA SER A 119 11.87 -8.41 18.78
C SER A 119 11.91 -9.98 18.99
N VAL A 120 12.22 -10.71 17.89
CA VAL A 120 12.65 -12.15 17.69
C VAL A 120 11.62 -13.12 17.05
N GLY A 121 11.99 -13.86 15.98
CA GLY A 121 11.06 -14.60 15.09
C GLY A 121 11.34 -16.08 14.76
N GLY A 122 10.46 -16.71 13.95
CA GLY A 122 10.73 -18.00 13.28
C GLY A 122 9.55 -18.97 13.02
N SER A 123 9.42 -19.44 11.77
CA SER A 123 8.59 -20.54 11.23
C SER A 123 7.07 -20.34 11.05
N VAL A 124 6.55 -20.85 9.92
CA VAL A 124 5.28 -20.49 9.24
C VAL A 124 4.07 -20.19 10.14
N CYS A 125 3.68 -21.05 11.08
CA CYS A 125 2.46 -20.80 11.87
C CYS A 125 2.68 -19.71 12.92
N TYR A 126 3.81 -19.77 13.63
CA TYR A 126 4.28 -18.72 14.53
C TYR A 126 4.48 -17.40 13.77
N THR A 127 5.26 -17.42 12.69
CA THR A 127 5.50 -16.30 11.76
C THR A 127 4.22 -15.69 11.21
N SER A 128 3.17 -16.45 10.88
CA SER A 128 1.90 -15.86 10.43
C SER A 128 1.19 -15.08 11.54
N ILE A 129 1.30 -15.50 12.80
CA ILE A 129 0.76 -14.78 13.96
C ILE A 129 1.69 -13.61 14.36
N CYS A 130 3.00 -13.73 14.15
CA CYS A 130 3.99 -12.71 14.54
C CYS A 130 4.16 -11.59 13.51
N ASN A 131 4.04 -11.88 12.21
CA ASN A 131 4.26 -10.95 11.11
C ASN A 131 2.94 -10.36 10.55
N SER A 132 1.77 -10.84 10.98
CA SER A 132 0.50 -10.17 10.69
C SER A 132 0.31 -8.99 11.63
N SER A 133 0.15 -7.77 11.10
CA SER A 133 0.01 -6.55 11.90
C SER A 133 -1.12 -6.66 12.93
N TYR A 134 -2.26 -7.25 12.55
CA TYR A 134 -3.43 -7.44 13.40
C TYR A 134 -3.08 -8.14 14.73
N THR A 135 -2.52 -9.35 14.66
CA THR A 135 -2.14 -10.13 15.84
C THR A 135 -0.90 -9.53 16.51
N SER A 136 0.08 -9.05 15.73
CA SER A 136 1.34 -8.51 16.27
C SER A 136 1.11 -7.32 17.21
N CYS A 137 0.21 -6.40 16.85
CA CYS A 137 -0.14 -5.26 17.69
C CYS A 137 -1.17 -5.57 18.79
N ASN A 138 -2.11 -6.50 18.57
CA ASN A 138 -3.04 -6.92 19.64
C ASN A 138 -2.33 -7.69 20.79
N PHE A 139 -1.25 -8.41 20.49
CA PHE A 139 -0.36 -8.98 21.51
C PHE A 139 0.76 -8.03 21.97
N LYS A 140 1.04 -6.93 21.25
CA LYS A 140 2.24 -6.09 21.39
C LYS A 140 3.52 -6.94 21.40
N LEU A 141 3.73 -7.75 20.36
CA LEU A 141 4.82 -8.76 20.27
C LEU A 141 6.23 -8.17 20.26
N TRP A 142 6.36 -6.87 20.06
CA TRP A 142 7.58 -6.17 20.40
C TRP A 142 7.88 -6.35 21.89
N SER A 143 6.97 -6.05 22.81
CA SER A 143 7.20 -6.23 24.24
C SER A 143 7.46 -7.69 24.66
N MET A 144 8.46 -7.90 25.52
CA MET A 144 8.72 -9.20 26.20
C MET A 144 7.52 -9.72 27.02
N HIS A 145 6.61 -8.83 27.44
CA HIS A 145 5.34 -9.21 28.05
C HIS A 145 4.36 -9.78 27.00
N GLY A 146 4.23 -9.12 25.85
CA GLY A 146 3.46 -9.59 24.71
C GLY A 146 3.92 -10.93 24.16
N GLN A 147 5.23 -11.18 24.14
CA GLN A 147 5.78 -12.49 23.78
C GLN A 147 5.36 -13.61 24.75
N LYS A 148 5.29 -13.32 26.06
CA LYS A 148 4.74 -14.26 27.05
C LYS A 148 3.24 -14.48 26.85
N LYS A 149 2.47 -13.39 26.62
CA LYS A 149 1.04 -13.43 26.31
C LYS A 149 0.74 -14.26 25.04
N LEU A 150 1.65 -14.28 24.07
CA LEU A 150 1.58 -15.17 22.90
C LEU A 150 1.85 -16.64 23.27
N GLN A 151 2.80 -16.94 24.16
CA GLN A 151 2.99 -18.32 24.65
C GLN A 151 1.76 -18.81 25.44
N GLU A 152 1.14 -17.93 26.25
CA GLU A 152 -0.11 -18.19 26.95
C GLU A 152 -1.26 -18.49 25.97
N PHE A 153 -1.40 -17.70 24.90
CA PHE A 153 -2.37 -17.94 23.83
C PHE A 153 -2.15 -19.28 23.10
N LEU A 154 -0.90 -19.59 22.74
CA LEU A 154 -0.55 -20.86 22.08
C LEU A 154 -0.79 -22.08 22.98
N ALA A 155 -0.63 -21.93 24.30
CA ALA A 155 -0.98 -22.94 25.29
C ALA A 155 -2.50 -23.10 25.45
N ASP A 156 -3.25 -22.00 25.39
CA ASP A 156 -4.73 -21.98 25.44
C ASP A 156 -5.35 -22.67 24.21
N MET A 157 -4.70 -22.55 23.04
CA MET A 157 -5.01 -23.32 21.83
C MET A 157 -4.63 -24.82 21.93
N GLY A 158 -4.01 -25.27 23.02
CA GLY A 158 -3.57 -26.65 23.20
C GLY A 158 -2.41 -27.11 22.29
N LEU A 159 -1.72 -26.19 21.59
CA LEU A 159 -0.67 -26.55 20.63
C LEU A 159 0.71 -26.61 21.28
N THR A 160 1.44 -27.70 21.08
CA THR A 160 2.83 -27.78 21.57
C THR A 160 3.76 -26.89 20.73
N LEU A 161 4.82 -26.37 21.35
CA LEU A 161 5.83 -25.54 20.65
C LEU A 161 6.48 -26.26 19.46
N LYS A 162 6.47 -27.59 19.41
CA LYS A 162 6.90 -28.38 18.24
C LYS A 162 5.88 -28.29 17.09
N GLN A 163 4.59 -28.44 17.40
CA GLN A 163 3.50 -28.29 16.42
C GLN A 163 3.36 -26.86 15.91
N VAL A 164 3.60 -25.84 16.74
CA VAL A 164 3.56 -24.42 16.32
C VAL A 164 4.76 -24.06 15.41
N LYS A 165 5.93 -24.66 15.63
CA LYS A 165 7.17 -24.36 14.88
C LYS A 165 7.41 -25.25 13.65
N GLN A 166 6.65 -26.32 13.44
CA GLN A 166 6.73 -27.11 12.20
C GLN A 166 5.97 -26.45 11.02
N LYS A 167 6.26 -26.88 9.79
CA LYS A 167 5.53 -26.40 8.60
C LYS A 167 4.06 -26.82 8.66
N PHE A 168 3.13 -25.91 8.37
CA PHE A 168 1.69 -26.20 8.39
C PHE A 168 1.31 -27.45 7.58
N ASN A 169 1.86 -27.61 6.38
CA ASN A 169 1.62 -28.79 5.54
C ASN A 169 2.00 -30.12 6.22
N SER A 170 2.96 -30.09 7.16
CA SER A 170 3.45 -31.23 7.94
C SER A 170 2.73 -31.45 9.28
N MET A 171 1.75 -30.60 9.65
CA MET A 171 0.92 -30.83 10.84
C MET A 171 -0.04 -32.01 10.65
N ASP A 172 -0.51 -32.59 11.74
CA ASP A 172 -1.54 -33.64 11.75
C ASP A 172 -2.88 -33.13 11.21
N MET A 173 -3.67 -34.00 10.58
CA MET A 173 -4.94 -33.61 9.94
C MET A 173 -5.99 -33.13 10.95
N SER A 174 -6.12 -33.82 12.08
CA SER A 174 -7.00 -33.43 13.20
C SER A 174 -6.71 -32.03 13.74
N ILE A 175 -5.43 -31.61 13.73
CA ILE A 175 -5.06 -30.23 14.08
C ILE A 175 -5.53 -29.28 12.97
N LYS A 176 -5.19 -29.56 11.70
CA LYS A 176 -5.55 -28.69 10.55
C LYS A 176 -7.05 -28.46 10.41
N GLU A 177 -7.86 -29.47 10.73
CA GLU A 177 -9.32 -29.41 10.68
C GLU A 177 -9.86 -28.48 11.76
N ASN A 178 -9.50 -28.72 13.03
CA ASN A 178 -10.03 -27.97 14.18
C ASN A 178 -9.37 -26.60 14.39
N LEU A 179 -8.18 -26.35 13.82
CA LEU A 179 -7.38 -25.13 14.07
C LEU A 179 -8.14 -23.83 13.84
N ARG A 180 -9.11 -23.81 12.92
CA ARG A 180 -9.91 -22.61 12.61
C ARG A 180 -10.82 -22.19 13.76
N GLU A 181 -11.44 -23.17 14.41
CA GLU A 181 -12.37 -22.97 15.52
C GLU A 181 -11.57 -22.67 16.80
N VAL A 182 -10.51 -23.44 17.06
CA VAL A 182 -9.58 -23.20 18.18
C VAL A 182 -8.94 -21.81 18.11
N ILE A 183 -8.50 -21.34 16.93
CA ILE A 183 -7.98 -19.97 16.77
C ILE A 183 -9.03 -18.93 17.15
N GLU A 184 -10.29 -19.11 16.74
CA GLU A 184 -11.37 -18.15 16.98
C GLU A 184 -11.82 -18.13 18.45
N GLU A 185 -12.01 -19.29 19.08
CA GLU A 185 -12.35 -19.40 20.49
C GLU A 185 -11.28 -18.75 21.38
N SER A 186 -10.00 -19.08 21.16
CA SER A 186 -8.88 -18.43 21.85
C SER A 186 -8.81 -16.93 21.52
N SER A 187 -9.08 -16.51 20.29
CA SER A 187 -8.98 -15.09 19.90
C SER A 187 -10.04 -14.22 20.57
N ASN A 188 -11.28 -14.70 20.67
CA ASN A 188 -12.36 -14.02 21.37
C ASN A 188 -12.01 -13.75 22.84
N LYS A 189 -11.43 -14.75 23.52
CA LYS A 189 -10.96 -14.63 24.93
C LYS A 189 -9.83 -13.61 25.10
N TYR A 190 -9.05 -13.34 24.05
CA TYR A 190 -7.95 -12.36 24.05
C TYR A 190 -8.37 -10.99 23.46
N GLY A 191 -9.66 -10.81 23.12
CA GLY A 191 -10.22 -9.56 22.60
C GLY A 191 -10.06 -9.34 21.09
N MET A 192 -9.60 -10.35 20.35
CA MET A 192 -9.34 -10.31 18.91
C MET A 192 -10.56 -10.81 18.13
N LYS A 193 -11.47 -9.91 17.75
CA LYS A 193 -12.75 -10.24 17.10
C LYS A 193 -12.62 -10.53 15.60
N ASP A 194 -11.67 -9.89 14.93
CA ASP A 194 -11.65 -9.70 13.48
C ASP A 194 -10.66 -10.67 12.77
N ILE A 195 -10.27 -11.75 13.46
CA ILE A 195 -9.29 -12.71 12.95
C ILE A 195 -9.82 -13.55 11.77
N ARG A 196 -11.15 -13.61 11.58
CA ARG A 196 -11.79 -14.19 10.39
C ARG A 196 -12.06 -13.11 9.33
N ILE A 197 -11.20 -13.03 8.33
CA ILE A 197 -11.38 -12.17 7.15
C ILE A 197 -12.06 -12.95 6.03
N GLN A 198 -13.11 -12.39 5.42
CA GLN A 198 -13.71 -12.97 4.20
C GLN A 198 -12.73 -12.82 3.03
N THR A 199 -12.34 -13.93 2.41
CA THR A 199 -11.34 -13.93 1.33
C THR A 199 -11.51 -15.10 0.37
N PHE A 200 -10.95 -14.97 -0.82
CA PHE A 200 -11.03 -15.97 -1.89
C PHE A 200 -9.77 -16.85 -1.90
N GLY A 201 -9.97 -18.13 -2.20
CA GLY A 201 -8.89 -19.10 -2.39
C GLY A 201 -9.04 -19.85 -3.69
N VAL A 202 -7.99 -19.88 -4.50
CA VAL A 202 -7.94 -20.58 -5.79
C VAL A 202 -7.20 -21.91 -5.64
N HIS A 203 -7.64 -22.93 -6.39
CA HIS A 203 -7.02 -24.25 -6.40
C HIS A 203 -6.68 -24.68 -7.82
N PHE A 204 -5.41 -24.99 -8.06
CA PHE A 204 -4.86 -25.40 -9.35
C PHE A 204 -4.36 -26.85 -9.31
N GLY A 205 -5.24 -27.74 -8.82
CA GLY A 205 -5.00 -29.17 -8.71
C GLY A 205 -4.00 -29.58 -7.62
N PHE A 206 -3.99 -30.89 -7.33
CA PHE A 206 -3.10 -31.56 -6.37
C PHE A 206 -2.87 -30.81 -5.04
N LYS A 207 -1.77 -30.08 -4.91
CA LYS A 207 -1.35 -29.35 -3.69
C LYS A 207 -1.33 -27.84 -3.86
N ASN A 208 -1.66 -27.34 -5.06
CA ASN A 208 -1.55 -25.92 -5.42
C ASN A 208 -2.82 -25.20 -4.96
N ARG A 209 -2.81 -24.67 -3.73
CA ARG A 209 -3.88 -23.82 -3.19
C ARG A 209 -3.26 -22.50 -2.74
N PHE A 210 -3.81 -21.39 -3.23
CA PHE A 210 -3.36 -20.04 -2.90
C PHE A 210 -4.54 -19.23 -2.39
N LEU A 211 -4.32 -18.41 -1.36
CA LEU A 211 -5.27 -17.36 -0.97
C LEU A 211 -4.98 -16.10 -1.81
N ALA A 212 -5.99 -15.26 -2.03
CA ALA A 212 -5.81 -13.99 -2.75
C ALA A 212 -4.65 -13.16 -2.15
N ASN A 213 -4.55 -13.13 -0.83
CA ASN A 213 -3.49 -12.40 -0.11
C ASN A 213 -2.08 -13.00 -0.29
N ASP A 214 -1.93 -14.33 -0.48
CA ASP A 214 -0.61 -14.92 -0.76
C ASP A 214 -0.11 -14.54 -2.16
N VAL A 215 -1.03 -14.35 -3.12
CA VAL A 215 -0.72 -13.91 -4.49
C VAL A 215 -0.35 -12.42 -4.51
N VAL A 216 -1.07 -11.57 -3.76
CA VAL A 216 -0.72 -10.15 -3.59
C VAL A 216 0.69 -10.00 -3.03
N HIS A 217 1.01 -10.63 -1.90
CA HIS A 217 2.36 -10.57 -1.33
C HIS A 217 3.46 -11.12 -2.26
N ALA A 218 3.15 -12.10 -3.11
CA ALA A 218 4.09 -12.61 -4.10
C ALA A 218 4.34 -11.63 -5.26
N ALA A 219 3.32 -10.90 -5.70
CA ALA A 219 3.45 -9.86 -6.72
C ALA A 219 4.21 -8.63 -6.18
N VAL A 220 3.90 -8.21 -4.96
CA VAL A 220 4.61 -7.13 -4.23
C VAL A 220 6.11 -7.43 -4.13
N ALA A 221 6.48 -8.64 -3.67
CA ALA A 221 7.89 -9.07 -3.62
C ALA A 221 8.57 -9.30 -4.99
N LEU A 222 7.83 -9.22 -6.11
CA LEU A 222 8.40 -9.23 -7.46
C LEU A 222 8.65 -7.81 -7.97
N LEU A 223 7.75 -6.87 -7.67
CA LEU A 223 7.94 -5.44 -7.96
C LEU A 223 9.19 -4.89 -7.25
N GLU A 224 9.35 -5.26 -5.98
CA GLU A 224 10.36 -4.73 -5.06
C GLU A 224 11.72 -5.47 -5.11
N ASN A 225 11.92 -6.38 -6.06
CA ASN A 225 13.10 -7.24 -6.11
C ASN A 225 14.37 -6.46 -6.54
N THR A 226 15.14 -5.98 -5.56
CA THR A 226 16.42 -5.25 -5.75
C THR A 226 17.65 -6.17 -5.85
N GLU A 227 17.50 -7.49 -5.76
CA GLU A 227 18.62 -8.46 -5.82
C GLU A 227 19.38 -8.50 -7.16
N LYS A 228 18.94 -7.75 -8.17
CA LYS A 228 19.51 -7.73 -9.51
C LYS A 228 19.47 -6.34 -10.13
N VAL A 229 20.39 -6.11 -11.07
CA VAL A 229 20.41 -4.94 -11.96
C VAL A 229 19.40 -5.15 -13.10
N GLU A 230 18.12 -5.21 -12.73
CA GLU A 230 16.96 -5.31 -13.64
C GLU A 230 16.11 -4.03 -13.45
N SER A 231 15.45 -3.54 -14.50
CA SER A 231 14.68 -2.29 -14.37
C SER A 231 13.39 -2.48 -13.56
N PRO A 232 12.82 -1.41 -12.98
CA PRO A 232 11.48 -1.47 -12.37
C PRO A 232 10.41 -1.96 -13.35
N GLY A 233 10.55 -1.64 -14.65
CA GLY A 233 9.71 -2.18 -15.73
C GLY A 233 9.83 -3.71 -15.88
N ASP A 234 11.05 -4.26 -15.83
CA ASP A 234 11.25 -5.72 -15.85
C ASP A 234 10.60 -6.41 -14.63
N ASN A 235 10.68 -5.78 -13.45
CA ASN A 235 10.03 -6.26 -12.24
C ASN A 235 8.49 -6.19 -12.35
N PHE A 236 7.95 -5.13 -12.94
CA PHE A 236 6.51 -5.02 -13.27
C PHE A 236 6.05 -6.12 -14.23
N ILE A 237 6.78 -6.38 -15.31
CA ILE A 237 6.43 -7.45 -16.26
C ILE A 237 6.52 -8.85 -15.61
N LYS A 238 7.47 -9.09 -14.69
CA LYS A 238 7.55 -10.34 -13.91
C LYS A 238 6.39 -10.48 -12.92
N ALA A 239 6.00 -9.41 -12.24
CA ALA A 239 4.84 -9.39 -11.35
C ALA A 239 3.53 -9.65 -12.13
N LEU A 240 3.35 -8.98 -13.28
CA LEU A 240 2.22 -9.22 -14.19
C LEU A 240 2.19 -10.68 -14.69
N GLY A 241 3.37 -11.25 -15.02
CA GLY A 241 3.53 -12.64 -15.41
C GLY A 241 3.27 -13.65 -14.28
N CYS A 242 3.37 -13.27 -13.00
CA CYS A 242 3.10 -14.17 -11.87
C CYS A 242 1.60 -14.43 -11.67
N LEU A 243 0.75 -13.50 -12.13
CA LEU A 243 -0.71 -13.62 -12.13
C LEU A 243 -1.23 -14.62 -13.19
N SER A 244 -0.38 -15.04 -14.12
CA SER A 244 -0.69 -16.07 -15.11
C SER A 244 -0.78 -17.47 -14.48
N ARG A 245 -1.77 -18.27 -14.92
CA ARG A 245 -1.97 -19.65 -14.44
C ARG A 245 -0.77 -20.57 -14.67
N TYR A 246 0.15 -20.22 -15.58
CA TYR A 246 1.34 -21.02 -15.84
C TYR A 246 2.50 -20.76 -14.84
N SER A 247 2.35 -19.81 -13.91
CA SER A 247 3.44 -19.27 -13.07
C SER A 247 3.44 -19.71 -11.59
N HIS A 248 2.76 -20.81 -11.24
CA HIS A 248 2.58 -21.24 -9.83
C HIS A 248 3.87 -21.40 -9.01
N MET A 249 4.97 -21.82 -9.65
CA MET A 249 6.27 -21.98 -8.97
C MET A 249 6.94 -20.63 -8.63
N CYS A 250 6.61 -19.58 -9.39
CA CYS A 250 7.04 -18.22 -9.10
C CYS A 250 6.37 -17.70 -7.81
N ILE A 251 5.05 -17.90 -7.67
CA ILE A 251 4.26 -17.47 -6.50
C ILE A 251 4.85 -18.04 -5.21
N HIS A 252 5.03 -19.37 -5.11
CA HIS A 252 5.59 -20.01 -3.91
C HIS A 252 6.96 -19.46 -3.50
N THR A 253 7.82 -19.12 -4.47
CA THR A 253 9.17 -18.60 -4.21
C THR A 253 9.11 -17.17 -3.66
N HIS A 254 8.28 -16.30 -4.24
CA HIS A 254 8.21 -14.89 -3.86
C HIS A 254 7.34 -14.64 -2.62
N THR A 255 6.31 -15.45 -2.36
CA THR A 255 5.64 -15.49 -1.04
C THR A 255 6.65 -15.85 0.08
N HIS A 256 7.65 -16.69 -0.20
CA HIS A 256 8.70 -16.99 0.76
C HIS A 256 9.67 -15.81 0.95
N LYS A 257 10.11 -15.14 -0.13
CA LYS A 257 10.94 -13.92 -0.05
C LYS A 257 10.25 -12.79 0.72
N TYR A 258 8.97 -12.53 0.46
CA TYR A 258 8.20 -11.53 1.21
C TYR A 258 8.25 -11.79 2.73
N LYS A 259 8.06 -13.06 3.11
CA LYS A 259 8.05 -13.52 4.52
C LYS A 259 9.45 -13.51 5.15
N THR A 260 10.55 -13.56 4.38
CA THR A 260 11.91 -13.31 4.91
C THR A 260 12.21 -11.83 5.06
N ASN A 261 11.87 -11.00 4.07
CA ASN A 261 12.19 -9.56 4.08
C ASN A 261 11.44 -8.84 5.22
N THR A 262 10.15 -9.13 5.40
CA THR A 262 9.34 -8.65 6.53
C THR A 262 9.78 -9.15 7.91
N SER A 263 10.75 -10.08 7.99
CA SER A 263 11.29 -10.60 9.26
C SER A 263 12.60 -9.93 9.69
N GLY A 264 13.17 -9.02 8.90
CA GLY A 264 14.51 -8.43 9.14
C GLY A 264 14.49 -7.00 9.68
N CYS A 265 14.35 -6.81 10.99
CA CYS A 265 14.39 -5.47 11.61
C CYS A 265 15.81 -4.92 11.88
N HIS A 266 16.79 -5.24 11.02
CA HIS A 266 18.20 -4.87 11.19
C HIS A 266 18.73 -4.08 10.00
N ILE A 267 18.68 -2.75 10.12
CA ILE A 267 19.40 -1.75 9.32
C ILE A 267 19.51 -2.12 7.83
N ILE A 268 18.37 -2.16 7.15
CA ILE A 268 18.32 -2.18 5.69
C ILE A 268 18.93 -0.85 5.20
N LYS A 269 20.12 -0.91 4.58
CA LYS A 269 20.85 0.31 4.17
C LYS A 269 20.32 0.96 2.89
N ASP A 270 19.64 0.18 2.06
CA ASP A 270 19.01 0.62 0.82
C ASP A 270 17.56 0.12 0.87
N VAL A 271 16.60 1.02 1.14
CA VAL A 271 15.22 0.65 1.46
C VAL A 271 14.35 0.74 0.19
N PRO A 272 14.01 -0.39 -0.48
CA PRO A 272 12.95 -0.37 -1.48
C PRO A 272 11.60 -0.04 -0.80
N LEU A 273 10.74 0.71 -1.50
CA LEU A 273 9.56 1.35 -0.92
C LEU A 273 8.55 0.38 -0.26
N GLY A 274 8.59 -0.94 -0.51
CA GLY A 274 7.77 -1.92 0.20
C GLY A 274 8.31 -2.39 1.56
N SER A 275 9.63 -2.41 1.72
CA SER A 275 10.26 -2.52 3.04
C SER A 275 9.91 -1.30 3.89
N PHE A 276 9.66 -0.15 3.26
CA PHE A 276 8.99 0.98 3.88
C PHE A 276 7.51 0.64 4.13
N ALA A 277 6.69 0.33 3.12
CA ALA A 277 5.23 0.13 3.26
C ALA A 277 4.81 -0.87 4.36
N SER A 278 5.57 -1.96 4.55
CA SER A 278 5.35 -2.92 5.64
C SER A 278 5.70 -2.36 7.03
N LEU A 279 6.77 -1.55 7.13
CA LEU A 279 7.12 -0.79 8.32
C LEU A 279 6.10 0.32 8.62
N LEU A 280 5.57 0.98 7.57
CA LEU A 280 4.57 2.03 7.61
C LEU A 280 3.23 1.50 8.15
N LEU A 281 2.74 0.37 7.63
CA LEU A 281 1.56 -0.33 8.16
C LEU A 281 1.76 -0.79 9.62
N MET A 282 2.95 -1.31 9.96
CA MET A 282 3.25 -1.71 11.35
C MET A 282 3.32 -0.52 12.30
N SER A 283 3.86 0.62 11.89
CA SER A 283 3.94 1.83 12.71
C SER A 283 2.58 2.51 12.86
N ALA A 284 1.79 2.62 11.79
CA ALA A 284 0.41 3.12 11.86
C ALA A 284 -0.46 2.26 12.79
N TYR A 285 -0.44 0.93 12.62
CA TYR A 285 -1.23 0.01 13.45
C TYR A 285 -0.68 -0.14 14.89
N ALA A 286 0.61 0.16 15.13
CA ALA A 286 1.13 0.33 16.49
C ALA A 286 0.66 1.65 17.12
N CYS A 287 0.60 2.73 16.33
CA CYS A 287 0.00 4.02 16.71
C CYS A 287 -1.53 3.95 16.88
N SER A 288 -2.23 2.90 16.42
CA SER A 288 -3.64 2.68 16.73
C SER A 288 -3.89 1.80 17.98
N LYS A 289 -3.04 0.80 18.26
CA LYS A 289 -3.17 -0.13 19.41
C LYS A 289 -2.57 0.37 20.72
N THR A 290 -2.96 1.58 21.08
CA THR A 290 -2.15 2.46 21.92
C THR A 290 -3.01 2.99 23.09
N ARG A 291 -2.49 3.24 24.31
CA ARG A 291 -3.30 3.39 25.56
C ARG A 291 -3.79 4.79 25.98
N ASN A 292 -3.03 5.85 25.71
CA ASN A 292 -3.40 7.26 25.88
C ASN A 292 -4.61 7.60 24.98
N LYS A 293 -4.96 8.88 24.91
CA LYS A 293 -5.83 9.47 23.90
C LYS A 293 -5.22 10.72 23.19
N HIS A 294 -3.90 10.72 22.87
CA HIS A 294 -3.19 11.79 22.08
C HIS A 294 -2.94 11.51 20.56
N CYS A 295 -2.01 10.62 20.12
CA CYS A 295 -1.70 10.42 18.67
C CYS A 295 -2.42 9.37 17.73
N LYS A 296 -3.33 8.45 18.12
CA LYS A 296 -4.18 7.59 17.21
C LYS A 296 -4.93 8.41 16.15
N LEU A 297 -5.50 9.55 16.55
CA LEU A 297 -6.22 10.45 15.66
C LEU A 297 -5.31 11.56 15.11
N LEU A 298 -4.01 11.55 15.46
CA LEU A 298 -3.02 12.33 14.74
C LEU A 298 -2.53 11.58 13.49
N PRO A 299 -2.17 12.29 12.42
CA PRO A 299 -1.49 11.72 11.28
C PRO A 299 -0.08 11.21 11.64
N LEU A 300 0.42 10.27 10.85
CA LEU A 300 1.76 9.69 10.99
C LEU A 300 2.61 10.02 9.76
N VAL A 301 3.57 10.92 9.93
CA VAL A 301 4.52 11.34 8.90
C VAL A 301 5.85 10.61 9.09
N ILE A 302 6.34 9.92 8.07
CA ILE A 302 7.55 9.10 8.15
C ILE A 302 8.47 9.41 6.98
N ALA A 303 9.75 9.69 7.28
CA ALA A 303 10.78 10.01 6.29
C ALA A 303 11.90 8.95 6.28
N ALA A 304 12.37 8.56 5.09
CA ALA A 304 13.54 7.69 4.90
C ALA A 304 14.53 8.31 3.90
N PRO A 305 15.84 8.03 4.03
CA PRO A 305 16.80 8.35 2.98
C PRO A 305 16.41 7.66 1.66
N MET A 306 16.39 8.42 0.57
CA MET A 306 16.14 7.90 -0.78
C MET A 306 17.42 7.88 -1.60
N ASP A 307 18.17 8.99 -1.58
CA ASP A 307 19.49 9.09 -2.18
C ASP A 307 20.44 9.82 -1.22
N VAL A 308 21.41 9.08 -0.70
CA VAL A 308 22.38 9.56 0.29
C VAL A 308 23.41 10.51 -0.34
N GLU A 309 23.70 10.38 -1.64
CA GLU A 309 24.65 11.24 -2.34
C GLU A 309 24.00 12.57 -2.78
N LYS A 310 22.74 12.51 -3.26
CA LYS A 310 21.95 13.71 -3.62
C LYS A 310 21.32 14.42 -2.42
N GLY A 311 21.31 13.79 -1.24
CA GLY A 311 20.73 14.33 -0.02
C GLY A 311 19.20 14.42 -0.04
N THR A 312 18.53 13.46 -0.68
CA THR A 312 17.06 13.40 -0.75
C THR A 312 16.50 12.37 0.24
N VAL A 313 15.35 12.71 0.82
CA VAL A 313 14.54 11.82 1.64
C VAL A 313 13.16 11.66 1.01
N ILE A 314 12.63 10.44 1.00
CA ILE A 314 11.21 10.21 0.71
C ILE A 314 10.42 10.43 2.00
N VAL A 315 9.26 11.07 1.92
CA VAL A 315 8.34 11.32 3.04
C VAL A 315 6.96 10.80 2.65
N LEU A 316 6.38 9.93 3.47
CA LEU A 316 4.96 9.52 3.38
C LEU A 316 4.18 10.16 4.52
N GLY A 317 2.97 10.64 4.21
CA GLY A 317 1.94 10.96 5.19
C GLY A 317 0.86 9.87 5.26
N ILE A 318 0.64 9.29 6.44
CA ILE A 318 -0.43 8.32 6.70
C ILE A 318 -1.53 9.01 7.54
N PRO A 319 -2.82 8.96 7.14
CA PRO A 319 -3.90 9.54 7.94
C PRO A 319 -4.20 8.68 9.18
N PRO A 320 -4.85 9.26 10.21
CA PRO A 320 -5.26 8.52 11.40
C PRO A 320 -6.22 7.35 11.11
N GLU A 321 -6.12 6.28 11.90
CA GLU A 321 -6.95 5.08 11.77
C GLU A 321 -8.16 5.14 12.73
N SER A 322 -9.34 5.50 12.20
CA SER A 322 -10.61 5.50 12.96
C SER A 322 -11.67 4.62 12.29
N GLU A 323 -12.58 4.04 13.10
CA GLU A 323 -13.65 3.14 12.65
C GLU A 323 -14.71 3.83 11.77
N THR A 324 -14.70 5.17 11.71
CA THR A 324 -15.61 6.03 10.93
C THR A 324 -14.89 6.83 9.84
N SER A 325 -13.63 6.51 9.53
CA SER A 325 -12.83 7.27 8.56
C SER A 325 -13.28 7.04 7.11
N ASP A 326 -13.55 8.13 6.40
CA ASP A 326 -13.69 8.21 4.94
C ASP A 326 -12.42 7.78 4.16
N LYS A 327 -11.31 7.51 4.86
CA LYS A 327 -9.97 7.19 4.31
C LYS A 327 -9.33 8.29 3.45
N LYS A 328 -9.90 9.50 3.48
CA LYS A 328 -9.32 10.70 2.86
C LYS A 328 -7.98 11.02 3.53
N ASN A 329 -6.94 11.24 2.72
CA ASN A 329 -5.60 11.59 3.20
C ASN A 329 -5.32 13.07 2.93
N PHE A 330 -5.39 13.91 3.95
CA PHE A 330 -5.18 15.36 3.86
C PHE A 330 -3.69 15.76 3.73
N LEU A 331 -2.77 14.82 3.94
CA LEU A 331 -1.35 15.13 4.10
C LEU A 331 -0.65 15.59 2.82
N GLY A 332 -1.17 15.26 1.63
CA GLY A 332 -0.64 15.81 0.37
C GLY A 332 -0.73 17.33 0.30
N CYS A 333 -1.93 17.88 0.53
CA CYS A 333 -2.14 19.34 0.59
C CYS A 333 -1.38 19.99 1.77
N ALA A 334 -1.27 19.30 2.91
CA ALA A 334 -0.45 19.78 4.02
C ALA A 334 1.05 19.85 3.66
N PHE A 335 1.56 18.87 2.89
CA PHE A 335 2.93 18.87 2.39
C PHE A 335 3.17 19.97 1.34
N GLU A 336 2.21 20.24 0.46
CA GLU A 336 2.28 21.34 -0.52
C GLU A 336 2.37 22.69 0.20
N LYS A 337 1.41 23.01 1.08
CA LYS A 337 1.40 24.24 1.89
C LYS A 337 2.64 24.41 2.78
N ALA A 338 3.17 23.31 3.33
CA ALA A 338 4.43 23.34 4.11
C ALA A 338 5.67 23.55 3.22
N ALA A 339 5.67 23.05 1.98
CA ALA A 339 6.75 23.26 1.03
C ALA A 339 6.80 24.71 0.53
N GLU A 340 5.65 25.28 0.17
CA GLU A 340 5.51 26.67 -0.27
C GLU A 340 5.97 27.65 0.81
N SER A 341 5.41 27.54 2.02
CA SER A 341 5.67 28.44 3.15
C SER A 341 7.12 28.44 3.62
N THR A 342 7.85 27.33 3.40
CA THR A 342 9.28 27.23 3.70
C THR A 342 10.20 27.42 2.49
N SER A 343 9.64 27.54 1.29
CA SER A 343 10.36 27.41 0.01
C SER A 343 11.23 26.14 -0.07
N SER A 344 10.75 25.04 0.52
CA SER A 344 11.44 23.74 0.51
C SER A 344 11.39 23.10 -0.88
N ARG A 345 12.46 22.38 -1.23
CA ARG A 345 12.53 21.66 -2.51
C ARG A 345 11.90 20.29 -2.38
N THR A 346 10.58 20.24 -2.55
CA THR A 346 9.82 19.01 -2.74
C THR A 346 9.72 18.62 -4.22
N LEU A 347 9.51 17.33 -4.48
CA LEU A 347 9.12 16.79 -5.78
C LEU A 347 7.98 15.79 -5.59
N HIS A 348 6.88 16.05 -6.29
CA HIS A 348 5.64 15.27 -6.24
C HIS A 348 5.58 14.33 -7.45
N ASN A 349 6.53 13.39 -7.52
CA ASN A 349 6.65 12.47 -8.67
C ASN A 349 5.67 11.28 -8.58
N HIS A 350 5.18 10.94 -7.40
CA HIS A 350 4.25 9.82 -7.21
C HIS A 350 2.80 10.20 -7.57
N PHE A 351 2.02 9.21 -8.03
CA PHE A 351 0.59 9.39 -8.30
C PHE A 351 -0.25 9.63 -7.04
N ASP A 352 0.23 9.12 -5.88
CA ASP A 352 -0.33 9.41 -4.55
C ASP A 352 0.32 10.68 -3.99
N THR A 353 -0.47 11.74 -3.80
CA THR A 353 0.00 13.06 -3.30
C THR A 353 0.53 13.02 -1.88
N SER A 354 0.25 11.96 -1.12
CA SER A 354 0.81 11.78 0.23
C SER A 354 2.26 11.28 0.24
N ILE A 355 2.88 11.07 -0.92
CA ILE A 355 4.29 10.69 -1.05
C ILE A 355 5.08 11.79 -1.78
N ILE A 356 6.05 12.38 -1.08
CA ILE A 356 6.95 13.40 -1.65
C ILE A 356 8.42 13.00 -1.54
N GLU A 357 9.23 13.47 -2.46
CA GLU A 357 10.69 13.53 -2.28
C GLU A 357 11.07 14.94 -1.77
N LEU A 358 11.87 15.03 -0.70
CA LEU A 358 12.31 16.30 -0.09
C LEU A 358 13.84 16.39 -0.12
N LYS A 359 14.38 17.50 -0.62
CA LYS A 359 15.82 17.73 -0.78
C LYS A 359 16.37 18.76 0.21
N MET A 360 17.04 18.25 1.26
CA MET A 360 17.61 19.03 2.38
C MET A 360 16.56 19.83 3.18
N ASP A 361 16.98 20.61 4.18
CA ASP A 361 16.16 21.47 5.05
C ASP A 361 14.93 20.84 5.75
N ARG A 362 14.93 19.51 5.91
CA ARG A 362 13.90 18.70 6.60
C ARG A 362 13.33 19.35 7.87
N THR A 363 14.16 19.95 8.72
CA THR A 363 13.71 20.54 9.99
C THR A 363 12.69 21.67 9.74
N LYS A 364 13.00 22.64 8.86
CA LYS A 364 12.08 23.76 8.55
C LYS A 364 10.75 23.26 8.00
N PHE A 365 10.80 22.30 7.08
CA PHE A 365 9.61 21.67 6.50
C PHE A 365 8.74 21.01 7.57
N LEU A 366 9.35 20.24 8.49
CA LEU A 366 8.62 19.62 9.59
C LEU A 366 8.11 20.64 10.62
N ASP A 367 8.86 21.70 10.93
CA ASP A 367 8.44 22.76 11.84
C ASP A 367 7.20 23.51 11.29
N ALA A 368 7.22 23.83 9.99
CA ALA A 368 6.08 24.43 9.29
C ALA A 368 4.88 23.47 9.17
N LEU A 369 5.13 22.19 8.90
CA LEU A 369 4.08 21.17 8.86
C LEU A 369 3.44 20.94 10.24
N ILE A 370 4.22 20.97 11.32
CA ILE A 370 3.70 20.96 12.70
C ILE A 370 2.83 22.21 12.92
N THR A 371 3.32 23.39 12.52
CA THR A 371 2.57 24.66 12.64
C THR A 371 1.28 24.70 11.81
N LEU A 372 1.18 23.88 10.75
CA LEU A 372 -0.01 23.74 9.90
C LEU A 372 -1.00 22.68 10.41
N LEU A 373 -0.58 21.82 11.34
CA LEU A 373 -1.35 20.69 11.89
C LEU A 373 -1.50 20.79 13.43
N SER A 374 -1.37 21.99 13.99
CA SER A 374 -1.51 22.31 15.43
C SER A 374 -2.43 23.50 15.65
#